data_AF-A0A8S9G4J5-F1
#
_entry.id   AF-A0A8S9G4J5-F1
#
_cell.length_a   1.000
_cell.length_b   1.000
_cell.length_c   1.000
_cell.angle_alpha   90.00
_cell.angle_beta   90.00
_cell.angle_gamma   90.00
#
_symmetry.space_group_name_H-M   'P 1'
#
loop_
_entity.id
_entity.type
_entity.pdbx_description
1 polymer ?
#
loop_
_entity_poly.entity_id
_entity_poly.type
_entity_poly.pdbx_seq_one_letter_code
_entity_poly.pdbx_strand_id
1 'polypeptide(L)'
;MAELSQISLLSYINVTLMDYFLILELPEEIQALVVERVAGNSFTDLYGVRASCKSMKALAERSRVNHFYDVFSVPMRLNMPPELFKICNA
;
A
#
# COMPACT_ATOMS: atom_id res chain seq x y z
N MET A 1 15.47 -36.03 -19.84
CA MET A 1 15.65 -34.56 -19.96
C MET A 1 14.36 -33.77 -19.70
N ALA A 2 13.18 -34.26 -20.11
CA ALA A 2 11.91 -33.56 -19.87
C ALA A 2 11.45 -33.56 -18.39
N GLU A 3 11.63 -34.65 -17.65
CA GLU A 3 11.16 -34.76 -16.26
C GLU A 3 11.93 -33.84 -15.29
N LEU A 4 13.24 -33.66 -15.48
CA LEU A 4 14.05 -32.73 -14.68
C LEU A 4 13.66 -31.26 -14.88
N SER A 5 13.21 -30.90 -16.09
CA SER A 5 12.66 -29.56 -16.40
C SER A 5 11.33 -29.35 -15.66
N GLN A 6 10.46 -30.36 -15.64
CA GLN A 6 9.15 -30.30 -15.01
C GLN A 6 9.24 -30.23 -13.48
N ILE A 7 10.17 -30.97 -12.88
CA ILE A 7 10.49 -30.89 -11.44
C ILE A 7 11.07 -29.52 -11.08
N SER A 8 11.93 -28.95 -11.94
CA SER A 8 12.49 -27.61 -11.72
C SER A 8 11.44 -26.50 -11.83
N LEU A 9 10.49 -26.63 -12.75
CA LEU A 9 9.38 -25.68 -12.88
C LEU A 9 8.41 -25.78 -11.70
N LEU A 10 8.08 -26.99 -11.24
CA LEU A 10 7.25 -27.17 -10.05
C LEU A 10 7.92 -26.65 -8.78
N SER A 11 9.24 -26.86 -8.64
CA SER A 11 10.07 -26.28 -7.58
C SER A 11 10.09 -24.75 -7.64
N TYR A 12 10.32 -24.17 -8.83
CA TYR A 12 10.34 -22.72 -9.03
C TYR A 12 8.98 -22.08 -8.76
N ILE A 13 7.88 -22.72 -9.19
CA ILE A 13 6.52 -22.31 -8.88
C ILE A 13 6.25 -22.45 -7.38
N ASN A 14 6.61 -23.55 -6.71
CA ASN A 14 6.40 -23.68 -5.27
C ASN A 14 7.22 -22.67 -4.44
N VAL A 15 8.47 -22.40 -4.84
CA VAL A 15 9.32 -21.40 -4.19
C VAL A 15 8.79 -19.97 -4.41
N THR A 16 8.19 -19.68 -5.57
CA THR A 16 7.54 -18.39 -5.82
C THR A 16 6.12 -18.30 -5.25
N LEU A 17 5.44 -19.41 -5.03
CA LEU A 17 4.06 -19.50 -4.55
C LEU A 17 3.95 -19.59 -3.02
N MET A 18 5.00 -20.06 -2.33
CA MET A 18 5.05 -20.05 -0.86
C MET A 18 5.40 -18.69 -0.24
N ASP A 19 6.03 -17.76 -0.99
CA ASP A 19 6.38 -16.41 -0.50
C ASP A 19 5.39 -15.31 -0.93
N TYR A 20 4.52 -15.59 -1.90
CA TYR A 20 3.49 -14.66 -2.33
C TYR A 20 2.13 -15.32 -2.18
N PHE A 21 1.51 -15.11 -1.02
CA PHE A 21 0.08 -14.86 -1.01
C PHE A 21 -0.10 -13.66 -1.96
N LEU A 22 -0.35 -13.90 -3.25
CA LEU A 22 -0.52 -12.84 -4.22
C LEU A 22 -1.69 -12.04 -3.72
N ILE A 23 -1.42 -10.93 -3.02
CA ILE A 23 -2.46 -10.05 -2.50
C ILE A 23 -3.42 -9.71 -3.65
N LEU A 24 -2.90 -9.64 -4.87
CA LEU A 24 -3.63 -9.45 -6.12
C LEU A 24 -4.65 -10.55 -6.47
N GLU A 25 -4.48 -11.79 -6.00
CA GLU A 25 -5.42 -12.90 -6.19
C GLU A 25 -6.58 -12.88 -5.19
N LEU A 26 -6.46 -12.11 -4.11
CA LEU A 26 -7.53 -11.97 -3.14
C LEU A 26 -8.66 -11.09 -3.68
N PRO A 27 -9.89 -11.25 -3.16
CA PRO A 27 -10.95 -10.28 -3.39
C PRO A 27 -10.49 -8.86 -3.04
N GLU A 28 -10.92 -7.90 -3.84
CA GLU A 28 -10.53 -6.49 -3.72
C GLU A 28 -10.82 -5.92 -2.32
N GLU A 29 -11.85 -6.43 -1.64
CA GLU A 29 -12.20 -6.06 -0.26
C GLU A 29 -11.08 -6.44 0.72
N ILE A 30 -10.51 -7.64 0.57
CA ILE A 30 -9.43 -8.11 1.44
C ILE A 30 -8.15 -7.33 1.13
N GLN A 31 -7.87 -7.07 -0.15
CA GLN A 31 -6.75 -6.23 -0.55
C GLN A 31 -6.84 -4.84 0.09
N ALA A 32 -8.03 -4.21 0.03
CA ALA A 32 -8.27 -2.90 0.61
C ALA A 32 -8.03 -2.89 2.13
N LEU A 33 -8.44 -3.94 2.85
CA LEU A 33 -8.19 -4.08 4.29
C LEU A 33 -6.70 -4.18 4.60
N VAL A 34 -5.94 -4.95 3.80
CA VAL A 34 -4.48 -5.04 3.96
C VAL A 34 -3.83 -3.68 3.74
N VAL A 35 -4.21 -2.95 2.68
CA VAL A 35 -3.68 -1.61 2.39
C VAL A 35 -4.00 -0.62 3.49
N GLU A 36 -5.22 -0.64 4.04
CA GLU A 36 -5.61 0.20 5.17
C GLU A 36 -4.78 -0.11 6.42
N ARG A 37 -4.48 -1.39 6.68
CA ARG A 37 -3.60 -1.80 7.79
C ARG A 37 -2.15 -1.34 7.59
N VAL A 38 -1.62 -1.46 6.37
CA VAL A 38 -0.27 -1.00 6.04
C VAL A 38 -0.18 0.52 6.22
N ALA A 39 -1.17 1.27 5.72
CA ALA A 39 -1.27 2.71 5.92
C ALA A 39 -1.43 3.11 7.39
N GLY A 40 -2.14 2.33 8.21
CA GLY A 40 -2.22 2.61 9.63
C GLY A 40 -0.89 2.41 10.38
N ASN A 41 0.00 1.56 9.85
CA ASN A 41 1.22 1.15 10.53
C ASN A 41 2.46 1.96 10.10
N SER A 42 2.61 2.26 8.80
CA SER A 42 3.83 2.87 8.28
C SER A 42 3.57 3.64 6.97
N PHE A 43 3.96 4.91 6.98
CA PHE A 43 3.86 5.77 5.80
C PHE A 43 4.80 5.31 4.68
N THR A 44 6.00 4.84 5.06
CA THR A 44 6.98 4.31 4.10
C THR A 44 6.42 3.06 3.41
N ASP A 45 5.77 2.17 4.16
CA ASP A 45 5.21 0.94 3.60
C ASP A 45 4.02 1.24 2.69
N LEU A 46 3.21 2.25 3.03
CA LEU A 46 2.14 2.74 2.14
C LEU A 46 2.70 3.23 0.79
N TYR A 47 3.82 3.96 0.81
CA TYR A 47 4.50 4.36 -0.43
C TYR A 47 5.05 3.17 -1.23
N GLY A 48 5.58 2.15 -0.54
CA GLY A 48 5.96 0.88 -1.16
C GLY A 48 4.79 0.18 -1.84
N VAL A 49 3.64 0.12 -1.16
CA VAL A 49 2.39 -0.42 -1.71
C VAL A 49 1.94 0.38 -2.93
N ARG A 50 1.97 1.71 -2.86
CA ARG A 50 1.59 2.60 -3.97
C ARG A 50 2.48 2.41 -5.20
N ALA A 51 3.76 2.12 -5.00
CA ALA A 51 4.72 1.91 -6.09
C ALA A 51 4.66 0.50 -6.71
N SER A 52 3.94 -0.46 -6.10
CA SER A 52 3.96 -1.86 -6.51
C SER A 52 3.26 -2.14 -7.84
N CYS A 53 1.96 -1.86 -7.95
CA CYS A 53 1.18 -2.07 -9.17
C CYS A 53 -0.03 -1.13 -9.24
N LYS A 54 -0.69 -1.10 -10.42
CA LYS A 54 -1.86 -0.22 -10.65
C LYS A 54 -3.02 -0.51 -9.69
N SER A 55 -3.29 -1.77 -9.38
CA SER A 55 -4.36 -2.16 -8.44
C SER A 55 -4.07 -1.64 -7.03
N MET A 56 -2.88 -1.96 -6.51
CA MET A 56 -2.45 -1.52 -5.18
C MET A 56 -2.36 -0.01 -5.06
N LYS A 57 -1.92 0.68 -6.12
CA LYS A 57 -1.94 2.14 -6.20
C LYS A 57 -3.36 2.68 -6.04
N ALA A 58 -4.33 2.15 -6.79
CA ALA A 58 -5.72 2.58 -6.72
C ALA A 58 -6.31 2.35 -5.31
N LEU A 59 -5.96 1.24 -4.65
CA LEU A 59 -6.34 0.97 -3.26
C LEU A 59 -5.69 1.95 -2.27
N ALA A 60 -4.40 2.22 -2.44
CA ALA A 60 -3.63 3.13 -1.59
C ALA A 60 -4.03 4.61 -1.74
N GLU A 61 -4.69 4.97 -2.85
CA GLU A 61 -5.17 6.33 -3.11
C GLU A 61 -6.61 6.56 -2.62
N ARG A 62 -7.29 5.52 -2.12
CA ARG A 62 -8.63 5.64 -1.54
C ARG A 62 -8.62 6.63 -0.38
N SER A 63 -9.67 7.46 -0.30
CA SER A 63 -9.83 8.47 0.76
C SER A 63 -9.72 7.87 2.16
N ARG A 64 -10.30 6.68 2.39
CA ARG A 64 -10.22 5.95 3.67
C ARG A 64 -8.79 5.59 4.10
N VAL A 65 -7.89 5.34 3.14
CA VAL A 65 -6.48 4.99 3.40
C VAL A 65 -5.65 6.26 3.60
N ASN A 66 -5.86 7.27 2.76
CA ASN A 66 -5.14 8.55 2.87
C ASN A 66 -5.63 9.44 4.01
N HIS A 67 -6.83 9.22 4.57
CA HIS A 67 -7.36 9.99 5.70
C HIS A 67 -6.42 9.98 6.91
N PHE A 68 -5.66 8.91 7.15
CA PHE A 68 -4.68 8.87 8.23
C PHE A 68 -3.56 9.91 8.10
N TYR A 69 -3.32 10.38 6.87
CA TYR A 69 -2.22 11.27 6.51
C TYR A 69 -2.69 12.58 5.88
N ASP A 70 -4.00 12.81 5.81
CA ASP A 70 -4.52 14.10 5.42
C ASP A 70 -4.24 15.08 6.56
N VAL A 71 -3.13 15.80 6.43
CA VAL A 71 -2.67 16.85 7.36
C VAL A 71 -3.74 17.93 7.55
N PHE A 72 -4.71 18.06 6.62
CA PHE A 72 -5.85 18.95 6.75
C PHE A 72 -7.06 18.31 7.47
N SER A 73 -7.13 16.98 7.53
CA SER A 73 -8.18 16.23 8.26
C SER A 73 -7.91 16.15 9.77
N VAL A 74 -6.64 16.21 10.17
CA VAL A 74 -6.28 16.60 11.53
C VAL A 74 -6.70 18.06 11.61
N PRO A 75 -7.76 18.42 12.35
CA PRO A 75 -8.05 19.83 12.54
C PRO A 75 -6.75 20.41 13.08
N MET A 76 -6.31 21.50 12.45
CA MET A 76 -5.49 22.62 12.91
C MET A 76 -5.60 22.91 14.44
N ARG A 77 -5.51 21.87 15.27
CA ARG A 77 -5.66 21.76 16.73
C ARG A 77 -4.28 21.72 17.39
N LEU A 78 -3.24 21.54 16.60
CA LEU A 78 -1.98 22.17 16.94
C LEU A 78 -2.21 23.66 16.71
N ASN A 79 -2.16 24.45 17.78
CA ASN A 79 -2.25 25.91 17.79
C ASN A 79 -1.24 26.53 16.81
N MET A 80 -1.52 26.49 15.51
CA MET A 80 -0.63 27.01 14.49
C MET A 80 -1.06 28.46 14.22
N PRO A 81 -0.19 29.45 14.46
CA PRO A 81 -0.53 30.85 14.26
C PRO A 81 -0.94 31.10 12.79
N PRO A 82 -2.02 31.86 12.55
CA PRO A 82 -2.52 32.16 11.20
C PRO A 82 -1.46 32.76 10.25
N GLU A 83 -0.41 33.36 10.80
CA GLU A 83 0.69 33.97 10.04
C GLU A 83 1.53 32.93 9.26
N LEU A 84 1.64 31.69 9.75
CA LEU A 84 2.45 30.66 9.09
C LEU A 84 1.81 30.15 7.79
N PHE A 85 0.48 30.21 7.67
CA PHE A 85 -0.23 29.84 6.43
C PHE A 85 0.05 30.79 5.26
N LYS A 86 0.43 32.04 5.54
CA LYS A 86 0.76 33.01 4.49
C LYS A 86 2.11 32.76 3.84
N ILE A 87 3.03 32.08 4.54
CA ILE A 87 4.39 31.81 4.05
C ILE A 87 4.41 30.55 3.18
N CYS A 88 3.59 29.54 3.48
CA CYS A 88 3.57 28.28 2.74
C CYS A 88 2.82 28.34 1.40
N ASN A 89 2.01 29.38 1.17
CA ASN A 89 1.24 29.58 -0.07
C ASN A 89 1.82 30.68 -0.99
N ALA A 90 3.08 31.09 -0.77
CA ALA A 90 3.81 32.01 -1.66
C ALA A 90 4.66 31.21 -2.65
#